data_AF-A0A328DJ35-F1
#
_entry.id   AF-A0A328DJ35-F1
#
_cell.length_a   1.000
_cell.length_b   1.000
_cell.length_c   1.000
_cell.angle_alpha   90.00
_cell.angle_beta   90.00
_cell.angle_gamma   90.00
#
_symmetry.space_group_name_H-M   'P 1'
#
loop_
_entity.id
_entity.type
_entity.pdbx_description
1 polymer ?
#
loop_
_entity_poly.entity_id
_entity_poly.type
_entity_poly.pdbx_seq_one_letter_code
_entity_poly.pdbx_strand_id
1 'polypeptide(L)'
;MAEDSEVILLDFWASRYGMRVRIALAEKEIKHLCIEEADLHSNKSELLLEMNPVHKKIPVLIHNGKPVCESTIIVEYIDEVWKGKYPLLPSDPYAKSQARFWANYIDQKVYDSSKKTWTAKGEEEQEAAKKDFVGQLKVLEGELGEKPYFGGDRFGFVDVSLIGFYSWFHVFETFGKFSIEAECPKLIAWAKRCMERESVSKSLPNPHTEKVCSVRSTTVDICMRSGGPKVCGLQEEDGLFFNVCRLLYKIMVVVYDGSVWAIVVVVEGGGEGWSWTLTAVMVDDGGGGGGGGGRRW
;
A
#
# COMPACT_ATOMS: atom_id res chain seq x y z
N MET A 1 -15.58 -21.94 -29.10
CA MET A 1 -16.46 -21.19 -28.19
C MET A 1 -16.10 -21.67 -26.80
N ALA A 2 -15.16 -20.98 -26.12
CA ALA A 2 -14.87 -21.33 -24.74
C ALA A 2 -16.06 -20.88 -23.90
N GLU A 3 -16.58 -21.76 -23.04
CA GLU A 3 -17.50 -21.36 -21.97
C GLU A 3 -16.93 -20.12 -21.27
N ASP A 4 -17.80 -19.16 -20.94
CA ASP A 4 -17.42 -17.95 -20.21
C ASP A 4 -16.67 -18.36 -18.93
N SER A 5 -15.34 -18.28 -18.97
CA SER A 5 -14.49 -18.64 -17.85
C SER A 5 -14.75 -17.67 -16.72
N GLU A 6 -15.21 -18.17 -15.59
CA GLU A 6 -15.48 -17.33 -14.43
C GLU A 6 -14.15 -16.89 -13.81
N VAL A 7 -13.93 -15.57 -13.78
CA VAL A 7 -12.77 -14.94 -13.16
C VAL A 7 -13.27 -14.00 -12.07
N ILE A 8 -12.88 -14.29 -10.83
CA ILE A 8 -13.17 -13.46 -9.66
C ILE A 8 -11.85 -12.99 -9.06
N LEU A 9 -11.79 -11.73 -8.67
CA LEU A 9 -10.67 -11.14 -7.94
C LEU A 9 -11.15 -10.72 -6.55
N LEU A 10 -10.61 -11.34 -5.50
CA LEU A 10 -10.73 -10.83 -4.13
C LEU A 10 -9.63 -9.79 -3.94
N ASP A 11 -9.99 -8.54 -3.68
CA ASP A 11 -9.03 -7.44 -3.53
C ASP A 11 -9.46 -6.43 -2.45
N PHE A 12 -8.57 -5.49 -2.18
CA PHE A 12 -8.85 -4.25 -1.48
C PHE A 12 -8.40 -3.08 -2.35
N TRP A 13 -9.25 -2.08 -2.55
CA TRP A 13 -9.06 -1.01 -3.54
C TRP A 13 -7.72 -0.27 -3.41
N ALA A 14 -7.18 -0.13 -2.19
CA ALA A 14 -5.91 0.55 -1.92
C ALA A 14 -4.67 -0.38 -1.98
N SER A 15 -4.88 -1.69 -2.18
CA SER A 15 -3.82 -2.69 -2.19
C SER A 15 -2.91 -2.54 -3.42
N ARG A 16 -1.65 -2.18 -3.20
CA ARG A 16 -0.61 -2.16 -4.25
C ARG A 16 -0.43 -3.52 -4.92
N TYR A 17 -0.62 -4.61 -4.17
CA TYR A 17 -0.57 -5.97 -4.69
C TYR A 17 -1.78 -6.29 -5.57
N GLY A 18 -2.96 -5.82 -5.18
CA GLY A 18 -4.20 -5.90 -5.95
C GLY A 18 -4.16 -5.15 -7.27
N MET A 19 -3.62 -3.93 -7.24
CA MET A 19 -3.41 -3.11 -8.43
C MET A 19 -2.62 -3.83 -9.51
N ARG A 20 -1.62 -4.66 -9.15
CA ARG A 20 -0.86 -5.49 -10.10
C ARG A 20 -1.78 -6.41 -10.89
N VAL A 21 -2.68 -7.09 -10.18
CA VAL A 21 -3.62 -8.06 -10.76
C VAL A 21 -4.66 -7.34 -11.61
N ARG A 22 -5.20 -6.21 -11.12
CA ARG A 22 -6.14 -5.38 -11.90
C ARG A 22 -5.52 -4.89 -13.21
N ILE A 23 -4.28 -4.41 -13.18
CA ILE A 23 -3.55 -4.01 -14.39
C ILE A 23 -3.36 -5.20 -15.32
N ALA A 24 -2.92 -6.35 -14.82
CA ALA A 24 -2.69 -7.53 -15.65
C ALA A 24 -3.99 -8.03 -16.31
N LEU A 25 -5.11 -8.05 -15.58
CA LEU A 25 -6.42 -8.38 -16.12
C LEU A 25 -6.85 -7.37 -17.21
N ALA A 26 -6.61 -6.07 -16.98
CA ALA A 26 -6.92 -5.01 -17.94
C ALA A 26 -6.05 -5.05 -19.21
N GLU A 27 -4.74 -5.29 -19.08
CA GLU A 27 -3.81 -5.47 -20.22
C GLU A 27 -4.18 -6.65 -21.11
N LYS A 28 -4.86 -7.66 -20.54
CA LYS A 28 -5.36 -8.84 -21.25
C LYS A 28 -6.84 -8.75 -21.62
N GLU A 29 -7.50 -7.64 -21.32
CA GLU A 29 -8.93 -7.41 -21.57
C GLU A 29 -9.85 -8.50 -20.96
N ILE A 30 -9.45 -9.04 -19.81
CA ILE A 30 -10.18 -10.12 -19.13
C ILE A 30 -11.32 -9.53 -18.30
N LYS A 31 -12.55 -9.91 -18.66
CA LYS A 31 -13.74 -9.63 -17.84
C LYS A 31 -13.65 -10.44 -16.55
N HIS A 32 -13.88 -9.77 -15.42
CA HIS A 32 -13.83 -10.38 -14.10
C HIS A 32 -14.77 -9.67 -13.14
N LEU A 33 -15.17 -10.37 -12.08
CA LEU A 33 -15.86 -9.78 -10.93
C LEU A 33 -14.83 -9.42 -9.86
N CYS A 34 -14.77 -8.17 -9.45
CA CYS A 34 -13.95 -7.75 -8.31
C CYS A 34 -14.82 -7.73 -7.04
N ILE A 35 -14.45 -8.54 -6.06
CA ILE A 35 -15.07 -8.58 -4.72
C ILE A 35 -14.13 -7.84 -3.76
N GLU A 36 -14.63 -6.75 -3.21
CA GLU A 36 -13.91 -5.91 -2.27
C GLU A 36 -13.98 -6.50 -0.85
N GLU A 37 -12.83 -6.76 -0.24
CA GLU A 37 -12.73 -7.14 1.17
C GLU A 37 -12.90 -5.92 2.07
N ALA A 38 -13.97 -5.89 2.85
CA ALA A 38 -14.29 -4.76 3.73
C ALA A 38 -13.30 -4.60 4.90
N ASP A 39 -12.73 -5.69 5.41
CA ASP A 39 -11.78 -5.69 6.52
C ASP A 39 -10.66 -6.71 6.32
N LEU A 40 -9.43 -6.22 6.18
CA LEU A 40 -8.23 -7.05 6.01
C LEU A 40 -7.60 -7.51 7.35
N HIS A 41 -8.15 -7.09 8.49
CA HIS A 41 -7.59 -7.31 9.82
C HIS A 41 -8.42 -8.30 10.64
N SER A 42 -9.61 -7.89 11.04
CA SER A 42 -10.39 -8.57 12.10
C SER A 42 -11.53 -9.42 11.54
N ASN A 43 -12.17 -8.97 10.46
CA ASN A 43 -13.37 -9.59 9.91
C ASN A 43 -13.22 -9.91 8.42
N LYS A 44 -12.33 -10.85 8.10
CA LYS A 44 -12.09 -11.34 6.73
C LYS A 44 -13.27 -12.20 6.27
N SER A 45 -13.63 -12.11 5.00
CA SER A 45 -14.73 -12.92 4.45
C SER A 45 -14.44 -14.42 4.56
N GLU A 46 -15.49 -15.23 4.70
CA GLU A 46 -15.37 -16.70 4.66
C GLU A 46 -14.76 -17.17 3.34
N LEU A 47 -15.13 -16.51 2.22
CA LEU A 47 -14.59 -16.79 0.90
C LEU A 47 -13.07 -16.58 0.83
N LEU A 48 -12.54 -15.50 1.43
CA LEU A 48 -11.09 -15.29 1.50
C LEU A 48 -10.39 -16.36 2.35
N LEU A 49 -11.00 -16.74 3.47
CA LEU A 49 -10.44 -17.75 4.36
C LEU A 49 -10.44 -19.15 3.71
N GLU A 50 -11.44 -19.44 2.88
CA GLU A 50 -11.52 -20.68 2.09
C GLU A 50 -10.52 -20.68 0.93
N MET A 51 -10.42 -19.58 0.18
CA MET A 51 -9.62 -19.50 -1.04
C MET A 51 -8.13 -19.28 -0.79
N ASN A 52 -7.75 -18.70 0.36
CA ASN A 52 -6.36 -18.57 0.81
C ASN A 52 -6.21 -18.94 2.30
N PRO A 53 -6.33 -20.23 2.66
CA PRO A 53 -6.32 -20.65 4.07
C PRO A 53 -4.95 -20.49 4.74
N VAL A 54 -3.86 -20.49 3.95
CA VAL A 54 -2.48 -20.40 4.44
C VAL A 54 -2.14 -18.98 4.88
N HIS A 55 -2.31 -18.00 3.98
CA HIS A 55 -1.91 -16.62 4.24
C HIS A 55 -3.06 -15.71 4.62
N LYS A 56 -4.30 -16.04 4.22
CA LYS A 56 -5.51 -15.25 4.50
C LYS A 56 -5.34 -13.81 4.01
N LYS A 57 -4.73 -13.63 2.84
CA LYS A 57 -4.37 -12.33 2.26
C LYS A 57 -4.93 -12.18 0.86
N ILE A 58 -5.24 -10.95 0.50
CA ILE A 58 -5.50 -10.51 -0.87
C ILE A 58 -4.19 -10.08 -1.56
N PRO A 59 -4.15 -10.01 -2.90
CA PRO A 59 -5.17 -10.48 -3.84
C PRO A 59 -5.27 -12.00 -3.92
N VAL A 60 -6.48 -12.49 -4.25
CA VAL A 60 -6.71 -13.89 -4.66
C VAL A 60 -7.48 -13.87 -5.97
N LEU A 61 -6.93 -14.51 -7.00
CA LEU A 61 -7.61 -14.72 -8.27
C LEU A 61 -8.28 -16.10 -8.24
N ILE A 62 -9.58 -16.16 -8.42
CA ILE A 62 -10.34 -17.42 -8.53
C ILE A 62 -10.69 -17.59 -10.00
N HIS A 63 -10.14 -18.62 -10.64
CA HIS A 63 -10.42 -18.94 -12.03
C HIS A 63 -11.11 -20.31 -12.11
N ASN A 64 -12.39 -20.33 -12.50
CA ASN A 64 -13.24 -21.53 -12.52
C ASN A 64 -13.21 -22.28 -11.18
N GLY A 65 -13.45 -21.55 -10.08
CA GLY A 65 -13.45 -22.08 -8.71
C GLY A 65 -12.08 -22.45 -8.14
N LYS A 66 -10.97 -22.21 -8.86
CA LYS A 66 -9.62 -22.54 -8.39
C LYS A 66 -8.86 -21.28 -7.97
N PRO A 67 -8.41 -21.18 -6.72
CA PRO A 67 -7.68 -20.00 -6.25
C PRO A 67 -6.22 -20.00 -6.70
N VAL A 68 -5.72 -18.82 -7.06
CA VAL A 68 -4.31 -18.48 -7.27
C VAL A 68 -3.99 -17.32 -6.33
N CYS A 69 -2.98 -17.51 -5.49
CA CYS A 69 -2.56 -16.55 -4.47
C CYS A 69 -1.20 -15.92 -4.81
N GLU A 70 -0.86 -14.84 -4.12
CA GLU A 70 0.35 -14.02 -4.32
C GLU A 70 0.35 -13.23 -5.64
N SER A 71 0.40 -11.90 -5.55
CA SER A 71 0.19 -11.02 -6.71
C SER A 71 1.11 -11.30 -7.91
N THR A 72 2.39 -11.60 -7.70
CA THR A 72 3.34 -11.87 -8.78
C THR A 72 3.09 -13.23 -9.43
N ILE A 73 2.70 -14.24 -8.64
CA ILE A 73 2.27 -15.55 -9.15
C ILE A 73 0.98 -15.41 -9.94
N ILE A 74 0.02 -14.61 -9.46
CA ILE A 74 -1.24 -14.34 -10.16
C ILE A 74 -0.97 -13.66 -11.51
N VAL A 75 -0.11 -12.64 -11.56
CA VAL A 75 0.24 -11.95 -12.83
C VAL A 75 0.91 -12.91 -13.81
N GLU A 76 1.81 -13.78 -13.34
CA GLU A 76 2.44 -14.81 -14.17
C GLU A 76 1.40 -15.82 -14.69
N TYR A 77 0.51 -16.30 -13.83
CA TYR A 77 -0.61 -17.18 -14.22
C TYR A 77 -1.49 -16.54 -15.30
N ILE A 78 -1.82 -15.26 -15.15
CA ILE A 78 -2.61 -14.51 -16.14
C ILE A 78 -1.88 -14.50 -17.50
N ASP A 79 -0.56 -14.23 -17.49
CA ASP A 79 0.23 -14.16 -18.72
C ASP A 79 0.36 -15.53 -19.43
N GLU A 80 0.40 -16.62 -18.67
CA GLU A 80 0.51 -17.98 -19.20
C GLU A 80 -0.82 -18.53 -19.74
N VAL A 81 -1.93 -18.25 -19.06
CA VAL A 81 -3.27 -18.74 -19.41
C VAL A 81 -3.88 -17.93 -20.55
N TRP A 82 -3.89 -16.60 -20.43
CA TRP A 82 -4.43 -15.71 -21.46
C TRP A 82 -3.31 -15.20 -22.37
N LYS A 83 -2.89 -16.09 -23.27
CA LYS A 83 -1.92 -15.75 -24.31
C LYS A 83 -2.53 -14.69 -25.23
N GLY A 84 -1.92 -13.51 -25.21
CA GLY A 84 -2.38 -12.35 -25.97
C GLY A 84 -1.26 -11.75 -26.82
N LYS A 85 -1.59 -10.66 -27.52
CA LYS A 85 -0.66 -9.93 -28.40
C LYS A 85 0.54 -9.35 -27.63
N TYR A 86 0.38 -9.08 -26.34
CA TYR A 86 1.40 -8.48 -25.49
C TYR A 86 1.65 -9.39 -24.27
N PRO A 87 2.76 -10.15 -24.27
CA PRO A 87 3.18 -10.90 -23.10
C PRO A 87 3.78 -9.95 -22.06
N LEU A 88 3.47 -10.16 -20.78
CA LEU A 88 4.02 -9.39 -19.67
C LEU A 88 5.43 -9.86 -19.31
N LEU A 89 5.69 -11.16 -19.43
CA LEU A 89 7.01 -11.75 -19.27
C LEU A 89 7.67 -12.00 -20.63
N PRO A 90 8.98 -11.76 -20.76
CA PRO A 90 9.70 -12.12 -21.97
C PRO A 90 9.75 -13.65 -22.16
N SER A 91 9.84 -14.08 -23.42
CA SER A 91 9.96 -15.50 -23.76
C SER A 91 11.36 -16.06 -23.47
N ASP A 92 12.40 -15.23 -23.62
CA ASP A 92 13.78 -15.60 -23.32
C ASP A 92 13.94 -15.95 -21.83
N PRO A 93 14.47 -17.14 -21.48
CA PRO A 93 14.60 -17.58 -20.09
C PRO A 93 15.45 -16.63 -19.23
N TYR A 94 16.52 -16.06 -19.78
CA TYR A 94 17.40 -15.18 -19.03
C TYR A 94 16.67 -13.86 -18.73
N ALA A 95 16.10 -13.21 -19.73
CA ALA A 95 15.30 -11.99 -19.54
C ALA A 95 14.12 -12.23 -18.58
N LYS A 96 13.49 -13.40 -18.63
CA LYS A 96 12.39 -13.77 -17.72
C LYS A 96 12.89 -13.87 -16.28
N SER A 97 14.08 -14.44 -16.08
CA SER A 97 14.72 -14.50 -14.76
C SER A 97 15.05 -13.11 -14.22
N GLN A 98 15.51 -12.17 -15.07
CA GLN A 98 15.75 -10.78 -14.68
C GLN A 98 14.45 -10.06 -14.29
N ALA A 99 13.37 -10.24 -15.04
CA ALA A 99 12.06 -9.68 -14.69
C ALA A 99 11.56 -10.18 -13.32
N ARG A 100 11.70 -11.49 -13.06
CA ARG A 100 11.34 -12.07 -11.75
C ARG A 100 12.24 -11.57 -10.62
N PHE A 101 13.53 -11.39 -10.88
CA PHE A 101 14.48 -10.84 -9.91
C PHE A 101 14.06 -9.42 -9.48
N TRP A 102 13.75 -8.55 -10.43
CA TRP A 102 13.35 -7.17 -10.14
C TRP A 102 11.98 -7.08 -9.46
N ALA A 103 11.00 -7.92 -9.84
CA ALA A 103 9.74 -8.01 -9.12
C ALA A 103 9.94 -8.46 -7.65
N ASN A 104 10.80 -9.45 -7.42
CA ASN A 104 11.14 -9.89 -6.06
C ASN A 104 11.90 -8.80 -5.28
N TYR A 105 12.78 -8.04 -5.92
CA TYR A 105 13.43 -6.88 -5.29
C TYR A 105 12.41 -5.85 -4.83
N ILE A 106 11.38 -5.56 -5.64
CA ILE A 106 10.30 -4.64 -5.28
C ILE A 106 9.55 -5.14 -4.03
N ASP A 107 9.19 -6.43 -4.00
CA ASP A 107 8.48 -7.03 -2.88
C ASP A 107 9.30 -7.04 -1.58
N GLN A 108 10.61 -7.33 -1.67
CA GLN A 108 11.47 -7.45 -0.49
C GLN A 108 12.05 -6.13 0.01
N LYS A 109 12.29 -5.17 -0.89
CA LYS A 109 13.02 -3.93 -0.55
C LYS A 109 12.12 -2.71 -0.57
N VAL A 110 11.39 -2.49 -1.66
CA VAL A 110 10.61 -1.28 -1.85
C VAL A 110 9.38 -1.27 -0.95
N TYR A 111 8.68 -2.41 -0.81
CA TYR A 111 7.54 -2.50 0.09
C TYR A 111 7.92 -2.22 1.55
N ASP A 112 8.96 -2.87 2.05
CA ASP A 112 9.37 -2.74 3.44
C ASP A 112 9.92 -1.34 3.76
N SER A 113 10.76 -0.77 2.89
CA SER A 113 11.29 0.59 3.07
C SER A 113 10.20 1.65 2.94
N SER A 114 9.31 1.55 1.93
CA SER A 114 8.17 2.47 1.76
C SER A 114 7.19 2.42 2.94
N LYS A 115 7.00 1.27 3.57
CA LYS A 115 6.17 1.17 4.76
C LYS A 115 6.77 1.98 5.91
N LYS A 116 8.08 1.92 6.09
CA LYS A 116 8.77 2.61 7.18
C LYS A 116 8.69 4.14 7.06
N THR A 117 8.63 4.71 5.85
CA THR A 117 8.59 6.18 5.66
C THR A 117 7.41 6.87 6.35
N TRP A 118 6.28 6.16 6.52
CA TRP A 118 5.09 6.70 7.19
C TRP A 118 4.75 5.98 8.51
N THR A 119 5.40 4.86 8.84
CA THR A 119 5.21 4.17 10.13
C THR A 119 6.29 4.42 11.18
N ALA A 120 7.46 4.93 10.78
CA ALA A 120 8.60 5.22 11.66
C ALA A 120 8.20 6.12 12.84
N LYS A 121 8.89 5.97 13.98
CA LYS A 121 8.63 6.75 15.20
C LYS A 121 9.82 7.66 15.49
N GLY A 122 9.58 8.96 15.45
CA GLY A 122 10.62 9.97 15.69
C GLY A 122 11.44 10.28 14.44
N GLU A 123 12.20 11.37 14.53
CA GLU A 123 12.90 11.96 13.38
C GLU A 123 14.05 11.09 12.87
N GLU A 124 14.79 10.43 13.76
CA GLU A 124 15.94 9.58 13.39
C GLU A 124 15.50 8.35 12.58
N GLU A 125 14.50 7.61 13.05
CA GLU A 125 13.95 6.45 12.32
C GLU A 125 13.35 6.87 10.97
N GLN A 126 12.72 8.06 10.93
CA GLN A 126 12.12 8.59 9.71
C GLN A 126 13.17 8.94 8.66
N GLU A 127 14.26 9.63 9.04
CA GLU A 127 15.33 9.98 8.10
C GLU A 127 16.06 8.71 7.60
N ALA A 128 16.28 7.72 8.48
CA ALA A 128 16.83 6.43 8.07
C ALA A 128 15.91 5.69 7.08
N ALA A 129 14.60 5.68 7.33
CA ALA A 129 13.61 5.06 6.45
C ALA A 129 13.55 5.75 5.08
N LYS A 130 13.60 7.09 5.06
CA LYS A 130 13.68 7.89 3.83
C LYS A 130 14.94 7.55 3.04
N LYS A 131 16.11 7.57 3.67
CA LYS A 131 17.38 7.28 3.02
C LYS A 131 17.40 5.87 2.43
N ASP A 132 16.89 4.89 3.16
CA ASP A 132 16.75 3.51 2.66
C ASP A 132 15.82 3.46 1.45
N PHE A 133 14.61 4.00 1.57
CA PHE A 133 13.62 3.99 0.48
C PHE A 133 14.12 4.69 -0.79
N VAL A 134 14.69 5.89 -0.67
CA VAL A 134 15.32 6.61 -1.80
C VAL A 134 16.47 5.80 -2.39
N GLY A 135 17.28 5.14 -1.56
CA GLY A 135 18.33 4.23 -2.02
C GLY A 135 17.76 3.09 -2.88
N GLN A 136 16.66 2.45 -2.44
CA GLN A 136 16.02 1.39 -3.21
C GLN A 136 15.44 1.90 -4.54
N LEU A 137 14.87 3.11 -4.57
CA LEU A 137 14.35 3.73 -5.80
C LEU A 137 15.47 4.07 -6.78
N LYS A 138 16.63 4.56 -6.31
CA LYS A 138 17.79 4.85 -7.17
C LYS A 138 18.35 3.60 -7.84
N VAL A 139 18.32 2.45 -7.16
CA VAL A 139 18.70 1.17 -7.78
C VAL A 139 17.74 0.81 -8.92
N LEU A 140 16.43 0.98 -8.72
CA LEU A 140 15.43 0.76 -9.76
C LEU A 140 15.57 1.75 -10.92
N GLU A 141 15.84 3.02 -10.63
CA GLU A 141 16.09 4.02 -11.66
C GLU A 141 17.34 3.69 -12.49
N GLY A 142 18.39 3.17 -11.84
CA GLY A 142 19.59 2.66 -12.51
C GLY A 142 19.30 1.48 -13.44
N GLU A 143 18.47 0.54 -12.99
CA GLU A 143 18.00 -0.57 -13.84
C GLU A 143 17.17 -0.08 -15.02
N LEU A 144 16.24 0.86 -14.79
CA LEU A 144 15.42 1.45 -15.85
C LEU A 144 16.32 2.11 -16.91
N GLY A 145 17.36 2.82 -16.48
CA GLY A 145 18.32 3.48 -17.38
C GLY A 145 17.61 4.47 -18.31
N GLU A 146 17.73 4.25 -19.62
CA GLU A 146 17.05 5.06 -20.66
C GLU A 146 15.85 4.32 -21.29
N LYS A 147 15.50 3.13 -20.78
CA LYS A 147 14.38 2.35 -21.33
C LYS A 147 13.06 3.06 -21.02
N PRO A 148 12.08 3.06 -21.94
CA PRO A 148 10.78 3.65 -21.65
C PRO A 148 10.01 2.85 -20.58
N TYR A 149 10.29 1.55 -20.46
CA TYR A 149 9.74 0.62 -19.48
C TYR A 149 10.81 -0.35 -18.96
N PHE A 150 10.59 -0.98 -17.81
CA PHE A 150 11.46 -2.05 -17.31
C PHE A 150 11.45 -3.27 -18.24
N GLY A 151 10.33 -3.52 -18.94
CA GLY A 151 10.26 -4.50 -20.03
C GLY A 151 11.00 -4.11 -21.32
N GLY A 152 11.78 -3.03 -21.33
CA GLY A 152 12.44 -2.49 -22.52
C GLY A 152 11.51 -1.52 -23.26
N ASP A 153 11.22 -1.80 -24.53
CA ASP A 153 10.34 -0.96 -25.35
C ASP A 153 8.84 -1.14 -25.03
N ARG A 154 8.51 -2.10 -24.17
CA ARG A 154 7.12 -2.47 -23.85
C ARG A 154 6.91 -2.55 -22.36
N PHE A 155 5.72 -2.16 -21.94
CA PHE A 155 5.22 -2.34 -20.58
C PHE A 155 5.16 -3.84 -20.25
N GLY A 156 5.74 -4.24 -19.11
CA GLY A 156 5.87 -5.65 -18.75
C GLY A 156 5.78 -5.93 -17.25
N PHE A 157 6.23 -7.12 -16.86
CA PHE A 157 6.04 -7.68 -15.52
C PHE A 157 6.57 -6.81 -14.38
N VAL A 158 7.76 -6.22 -14.56
CA VAL A 158 8.38 -5.35 -13.55
C VAL A 158 7.61 -4.02 -13.45
N ASP A 159 7.14 -3.49 -14.59
CA ASP A 159 6.35 -2.26 -14.60
C ASP A 159 5.04 -2.44 -13.84
N VAL A 160 4.33 -3.54 -14.11
CA VAL A 160 3.13 -3.95 -13.36
C VAL A 160 3.42 -4.06 -11.87
N SER A 161 4.58 -4.64 -11.52
CA SER A 161 4.97 -4.87 -10.12
C SER A 161 5.24 -3.58 -9.34
N LEU A 162 5.74 -2.53 -10.02
CA LEU A 162 6.15 -1.28 -9.38
C LEU A 162 5.10 -0.17 -9.45
N ILE A 163 4.33 -0.08 -10.53
CA ILE A 163 3.53 1.13 -10.82
C ILE A 163 2.46 1.41 -9.76
N GLY A 164 1.94 0.38 -9.08
CA GLY A 164 1.01 0.56 -7.97
C GLY A 164 1.57 1.38 -6.80
N PHE A 165 2.90 1.49 -6.66
CA PHE A 165 3.50 2.38 -5.66
C PHE A 165 3.33 3.85 -5.99
N TYR A 166 3.17 4.21 -7.27
CA TYR A 166 2.99 5.60 -7.70
C TYR A 166 1.77 6.26 -7.06
N SER A 167 0.67 5.52 -6.88
CA SER A 167 -0.53 6.04 -6.19
C SER A 167 -0.28 6.38 -4.71
N TRP A 168 0.85 5.92 -4.15
CA TRP A 168 1.25 6.16 -2.76
C TRP A 168 2.41 7.15 -2.63
N PHE A 169 2.97 7.65 -3.73
CA PHE A 169 4.13 8.54 -3.70
C PHE A 169 3.83 9.81 -2.93
N HIS A 170 2.67 10.43 -3.13
CA HIS A 170 2.25 11.61 -2.38
C HIS A 170 2.23 11.35 -0.87
N VAL A 171 1.72 10.18 -0.42
CA VAL A 171 1.76 9.79 1.00
C VAL A 171 3.21 9.69 1.49
N PHE A 172 4.10 9.05 0.72
CA PHE A 172 5.50 8.92 1.13
C PHE A 172 6.22 10.27 1.20
N GLU A 173 5.99 11.16 0.23
CA GLU A 173 6.57 12.49 0.16
C GLU A 173 6.08 13.38 1.33
N THR A 174 4.78 13.41 1.60
CA THR A 174 4.19 14.21 2.69
C THR A 174 4.67 13.73 4.06
N PHE A 175 4.56 12.43 4.35
CA PHE A 175 5.00 11.93 5.65
C PHE A 175 6.52 11.95 5.80
N GLY A 176 7.25 11.53 4.76
CA GLY A 176 8.71 11.46 4.78
C GLY A 176 9.41 12.80 4.56
N LYS A 177 8.69 13.88 4.25
CA LYS A 177 9.21 15.23 4.00
C LYS A 177 10.35 15.25 2.97
N PHE A 178 10.09 14.67 1.80
CA PHE A 178 11.04 14.63 0.69
C PHE A 178 10.31 14.63 -0.65
N SER A 179 11.06 14.79 -1.75
CA SER A 179 10.52 14.70 -3.11
C SER A 179 11.17 13.52 -3.83
N ILE A 180 10.35 12.61 -4.34
CA ILE A 180 10.79 11.50 -5.19
C ILE A 180 11.21 12.03 -6.55
N GLU A 181 10.57 13.07 -7.09
CA GLU A 181 10.96 13.68 -8.37
C GLU A 181 12.36 14.33 -8.31
N ALA A 182 12.72 14.94 -7.18
CA ALA A 182 14.05 15.50 -6.99
C ALA A 182 15.15 14.42 -6.91
N GLU A 183 14.82 13.24 -6.37
CA GLU A 183 15.79 12.16 -6.15
C GLU A 183 15.87 11.14 -7.28
N CYS A 184 14.74 10.90 -7.97
CA CYS A 184 14.54 9.88 -9.00
C CYS A 184 13.67 10.41 -10.16
N PRO A 185 14.14 11.41 -10.92
CA PRO A 185 13.34 12.06 -11.96
C PRO A 185 12.97 11.15 -13.14
N LYS A 186 13.83 10.19 -13.51
CA LYS A 186 13.51 9.24 -14.61
C LYS A 186 12.45 8.25 -14.17
N LEU A 187 12.45 7.86 -12.90
CA LEU A 187 11.40 7.01 -12.36
C LEU A 187 10.04 7.73 -12.36
N ILE A 188 10.01 9.03 -12.03
CA ILE A 188 8.78 9.82 -12.16
C ILE A 188 8.34 9.96 -13.62
N ALA A 189 9.28 10.19 -14.55
CA ALA A 189 8.96 10.24 -15.98
C ALA A 189 8.38 8.90 -16.49
N TRP A 190 8.96 7.77 -16.06
CA TRP A 190 8.41 6.44 -16.32
C TRP A 190 6.99 6.27 -15.75
N ALA A 191 6.77 6.68 -14.50
CA ALA A 191 5.45 6.55 -13.88
C ALA A 191 4.39 7.38 -14.60
N LYS A 192 4.71 8.63 -14.97
CA LYS A 192 3.85 9.50 -15.79
C LYS A 192 3.49 8.83 -17.12
N ARG A 193 4.47 8.21 -17.81
CA ARG A 193 4.24 7.44 -19.05
C ARG A 193 3.36 6.20 -18.82
N CYS A 194 3.54 5.50 -17.71
CA CYS A 194 2.68 4.37 -17.35
C CYS A 194 1.23 4.81 -17.11
N MET A 195 1.01 5.98 -16.52
CA MET A 195 -0.33 6.53 -16.30
C MET A 195 -1.07 6.94 -17.57
N GLU A 196 -0.37 7.10 -18.71
CA GLU A 196 -1.01 7.30 -20.02
C GLU A 196 -1.71 6.02 -20.53
N ARG A 197 -1.42 4.86 -19.92
CA ARG A 197 -2.06 3.58 -20.26
C ARG A 197 -3.39 3.47 -19.55
N GLU A 198 -4.44 3.15 -20.30
CA GLU A 198 -5.80 2.96 -19.77
C GLU A 198 -5.87 1.85 -18.71
N SER A 199 -5.11 0.77 -18.90
CA SER A 199 -5.00 -0.35 -17.95
C SER A 199 -4.48 0.09 -16.58
N VAL A 200 -3.57 1.07 -16.54
CA VAL A 200 -2.97 1.61 -15.32
C VAL A 200 -3.87 2.68 -14.73
N SER A 201 -4.27 3.68 -15.53
CA SER A 201 -5.05 4.82 -15.05
C SER A 201 -6.41 4.42 -14.47
N LYS A 202 -7.02 3.33 -14.96
CA LYS A 202 -8.28 2.79 -14.41
C LYS A 202 -8.09 1.86 -13.22
N SER A 203 -6.89 1.31 -13.03
CA SER A 203 -6.60 0.34 -11.97
C SER A 203 -5.98 0.97 -10.72
N LEU A 204 -5.40 2.16 -10.84
CA LEU A 204 -4.81 2.88 -9.72
C LEU A 204 -5.78 3.93 -9.19
N PRO A 205 -5.89 4.07 -7.86
CA PRO A 205 -6.61 5.19 -7.29
C PRO A 205 -5.87 6.48 -7.59
N ASN A 206 -6.61 7.56 -7.83
CA ASN A 206 -6.01 8.86 -8.11
C ASN A 206 -5.21 9.34 -6.87
N PRO A 207 -3.88 9.56 -6.99
CA PRO A 207 -3.03 9.95 -5.86
C PRO A 207 -3.40 11.30 -5.24
N HIS A 208 -4.19 12.14 -5.90
CA HIS A 208 -4.58 13.48 -5.44
C HIS A 208 -6.07 13.62 -5.14
N THR A 209 -6.95 12.74 -5.60
CA THR A 209 -8.41 12.95 -5.43
C THR A 209 -9.13 11.79 -4.78
N GLU A 210 -8.54 10.60 -4.79
CA GLU A 210 -9.18 9.42 -4.22
C GLU A 210 -8.55 9.10 -2.89
N LYS A 211 -9.40 8.59 -1.97
CA LYS A 211 -8.97 8.02 -0.70
C LYS A 211 -7.76 7.14 -1.03
N VAL A 212 -6.67 7.20 -0.28
CA VAL A 212 -5.60 6.19 -0.26
C VAL A 212 -5.50 5.74 1.19
N CYS A 213 -5.93 4.51 1.49
CA CYS A 213 -6.23 4.07 2.84
C CYS A 213 -5.18 3.10 3.37
N SER A 214 -4.51 3.46 4.47
CA SER A 214 -3.69 2.53 5.24
C SER A 214 -4.12 2.55 6.70
N VAL A 215 -4.45 1.38 7.26
CA VAL A 215 -4.83 1.22 8.67
C VAL A 215 -3.62 0.74 9.48
N ARG A 216 -3.12 1.60 10.37
CA ARG A 216 -2.11 1.30 11.39
C ARG A 216 -2.81 1.08 12.72
N SER A 217 -2.85 -0.16 13.21
CA SER A 217 -3.16 -0.41 14.62
C SER A 217 -1.89 -0.21 15.45
N THR A 218 -1.92 0.61 16.48
CA THR A 218 -0.84 0.66 17.47
C THR A 218 -1.46 0.72 18.87
N THR A 219 -0.85 0.02 19.82
CA THR A 219 -1.24 0.04 21.22
C THR A 219 -0.32 1.02 21.95
N VAL A 220 -0.88 1.94 22.74
CA VAL A 220 -0.09 2.77 23.66
C VAL A 220 -0.63 2.53 25.07
N ASP A 221 0.29 2.26 26.00
CA ASP A 221 -0.02 2.20 27.42
C ASP A 221 -0.04 3.63 27.97
N ILE A 222 -1.21 4.09 28.40
CA ILE A 222 -1.39 5.40 29.04
C ILE A 222 -1.58 5.17 30.53
N CYS A 223 -0.74 5.77 31.35
CA CYS A 223 -0.94 5.77 32.79
C CYS A 223 -1.87 6.92 33.18
N MET A 224 -3.00 6.59 33.80
CA MET A 224 -3.88 7.61 34.37
C MET A 224 -3.34 8.03 35.75
N ARG A 225 -2.84 9.27 35.88
CA ARG A 225 -2.68 9.93 37.20
C ARG A 225 -3.96 10.68 37.53
N SER A 226 -4.20 10.95 38.82
CA SER A 226 -5.33 11.72 39.37
C SER A 226 -5.43 13.20 38.92
N GLY A 227 -4.84 13.56 37.77
CA GLY A 227 -4.87 14.88 37.14
C GLY A 227 -5.01 14.85 35.62
N GLY A 228 -5.49 13.75 35.03
CA GLY A 228 -5.73 13.59 33.59
C GLY A 228 -4.72 12.68 32.86
N PRO A 229 -5.01 12.32 31.59
CA PRO A 229 -4.19 11.38 30.83
C PRO A 229 -2.81 11.98 30.49
N LYS A 230 -1.73 11.27 30.83
CA LYS A 230 -0.36 11.57 30.38
C LYS A 230 0.19 10.38 29.60
N VAL A 231 0.77 10.66 28.42
CA VAL A 231 1.50 9.66 27.63
C VAL A 231 2.75 9.26 28.43
N CYS A 232 2.88 7.98 28.76
CA CYS A 232 4.04 7.49 29.50
C CYS A 232 5.25 7.34 28.57
N GLY A 233 6.19 8.28 28.69
CA GLY A 233 7.58 8.05 28.31
C GLY A 233 8.25 7.12 29.33
N LEU A 234 9.12 6.24 28.82
CA LEU A 234 9.94 5.30 29.58
C LEU A 234 10.81 6.05 30.61
N GLN A 235 10.48 5.93 31.90
CA GLN A 235 11.44 6.06 33.00
C GLN A 235 10.88 5.34 34.23
N GLU A 236 11.63 4.35 34.74
CA GLU A 236 11.42 3.77 36.06
C GLU A 236 11.66 4.85 37.12
N GLU A 237 10.69 5.03 38.02
CA GLU A 237 10.95 5.23 39.45
C GLU A 237 9.65 5.12 40.25
N ASP A 238 9.75 4.34 41.34
CA ASP A 238 8.92 4.31 42.55
C ASP A 238 7.45 3.88 42.49
N GLY A 239 7.23 2.58 42.74
CA GLY A 239 6.48 2.15 43.93
C GLY A 239 5.00 2.49 44.08
N LEU A 240 4.24 2.75 43.01
CA LEU A 240 2.78 2.91 43.06
C LEU A 240 2.05 2.00 42.05
N PHE A 241 0.96 1.38 42.50
CA PHE A 241 0.10 0.53 41.66
C PHE A 241 -0.48 1.34 40.50
N PHE A 242 -0.22 0.90 39.26
CA PHE A 242 -0.75 1.48 38.04
C PHE A 242 -1.92 0.65 37.49
N ASN A 243 -3.07 1.28 37.24
CA ASN A 243 -4.07 0.73 36.32
C ASN A 243 -3.60 1.06 34.89
N VAL A 244 -2.99 0.10 34.21
CA VAL A 244 -2.63 0.23 32.79
C VAL A 244 -3.90 0.10 31.96
N CYS A 245 -4.43 1.21 31.44
CA CYS A 245 -5.49 1.16 30.43
C CYS A 245 -4.83 0.97 29.06
N ARG A 246 -5.08 -0.19 28.46
CA ARG A 246 -4.54 -0.55 27.15
C ARG A 246 -5.41 0.08 26.07
N LEU A 247 -4.95 1.19 25.51
CA LEU A 247 -5.66 1.91 24.45
C LEU A 247 -5.26 1.37 23.08
N LEU A 248 -6.25 0.86 22.34
CA LEU A 248 -6.10 0.52 20.94
C LEU A 248 -6.47 1.75 20.12
N TYR A 249 -5.56 2.19 19.24
CA TYR A 249 -5.91 3.14 18.20
C TYR A 249 -5.60 2.58 16.82
N LYS A 250 -6.48 2.92 15.86
CA LYS A 250 -6.30 2.66 14.43
C LYS A 250 -6.07 4.00 13.74
N ILE A 251 -4.90 4.23 13.16
CA ILE A 251 -4.62 5.38 12.29
C ILE A 251 -4.94 4.96 10.87
N MET A 252 -5.92 5.61 10.26
CA MET A 252 -6.27 5.48 8.86
C MET A 252 -5.71 6.69 8.12
N VAL A 253 -4.67 6.50 7.29
CA VAL A 253 -4.22 7.55 6.38
C VAL A 253 -5.21 7.63 5.23
N VAL A 254 -5.61 8.83 4.80
CA VAL A 254 -6.54 9.07 3.68
C VAL A 254 -6.05 10.29 2.91
N VAL A 255 -5.74 10.16 1.63
CA VAL A 255 -5.57 11.33 0.75
C VAL A 255 -6.95 11.77 0.26
N TYR A 256 -7.27 13.06 0.36
CA TYR A 256 -8.52 13.62 -0.15
C TYR A 256 -8.29 15.07 -0.57
N ASP A 257 -8.67 15.38 -1.81
CA ASP A 257 -8.57 16.73 -2.40
C ASP A 257 -7.16 17.34 -2.33
N GLY A 258 -6.16 16.52 -2.64
CA GLY A 258 -4.74 16.88 -2.66
C GLY A 258 -4.10 16.91 -1.28
N SER A 259 -4.87 16.78 -0.19
CA SER A 259 -4.36 16.80 1.17
C SER A 259 -4.29 15.41 1.79
N VAL A 260 -3.26 15.15 2.59
CA VAL A 260 -3.11 13.91 3.36
C VAL A 260 -3.74 14.06 4.75
N TRP A 261 -4.70 13.20 5.05
CA TRP A 261 -5.36 13.11 6.35
C TRP A 261 -4.88 11.87 7.10
N ALA A 262 -4.67 11.99 8.41
CA ALA A 262 -4.51 10.87 9.31
C ALA A 262 -5.71 10.83 10.26
N ILE A 263 -6.60 9.86 10.06
CA ILE A 263 -7.75 9.62 10.91
C ILE A 263 -7.34 8.67 12.03
N VAL A 264 -7.17 9.17 13.24
CA VAL A 264 -6.89 8.37 14.42
C VAL A 264 -8.22 7.99 15.08
N VAL A 265 -8.60 6.72 14.97
CA VAL A 265 -9.67 6.13 15.76
C VAL A 265 -9.07 5.72 17.09
N VAL A 266 -9.47 6.37 18.18
CA VAL A 266 -9.07 6.00 19.54
C VAL A 266 -10.21 5.21 20.18
N VAL A 267 -9.92 4.00 20.64
CA VAL A 267 -10.86 3.15 21.39
C VAL A 267 -10.52 3.28 22.87
N GLU A 268 -11.30 4.07 23.60
CA GLU A 268 -11.19 4.17 25.06
C GLU A 268 -12.03 3.06 25.72
N GLY A 269 -11.38 2.24 26.56
CA GLY A 269 -12.04 1.16 27.28
C GLY A 269 -11.52 1.03 28.71
N GLY A 270 -12.44 1.16 29.67
CA GLY A 270 -12.26 0.87 31.10
C GLY A 270 -13.62 0.94 31.83
N GLY A 271 -14.10 -0.19 32.38
CA GLY A 271 -15.43 -0.27 33.00
C GLY A 271 -16.60 -0.42 32.01
N GLU A 272 -17.84 -0.52 32.50
CA GLU A 272 -19.11 -0.92 31.81
C GLU A 272 -19.57 -0.07 30.60
N GLY A 273 -18.66 0.53 29.82
CA GLY A 273 -19.00 1.24 28.59
C GLY A 273 -17.79 1.42 27.67
N TRP A 274 -17.95 1.05 26.40
CA TRP A 274 -16.99 1.36 25.34
C TRP A 274 -17.37 2.69 24.70
N SER A 275 -16.42 3.62 24.59
CA SER A 275 -16.58 4.85 23.81
C SER A 275 -15.58 4.88 22.66
N TRP A 276 -16.02 5.40 21.52
CA TRP A 276 -15.20 5.55 20.32
C TRP A 276 -15.00 7.05 20.08
N THR A 277 -13.77 7.52 20.01
CA THR A 277 -13.48 8.90 19.55
C THR A 277 -12.77 8.83 18.21
N LEU A 278 -13.41 9.37 17.17
CA LEU A 278 -12.80 9.57 15.87
C LEU A 278 -12.12 10.93 15.86
N THR A 279 -10.79 10.97 15.74
CA THR A 279 -10.06 12.23 15.56
C THR A 279 -9.42 12.24 14.18
N ALA A 280 -9.96 13.05 13.26
CA ALA A 280 -9.31 13.31 11.99
C ALA A 280 -8.29 14.44 12.16
N VAL A 281 -7.02 14.15 11.89
CA VAL A 281 -5.94 15.14 11.89
C VAL A 281 -5.49 15.34 10.44
N MET A 282 -5.57 16.58 9.96
CA MET A 282 -4.93 16.94 8.68
C MET A 282 -3.41 16.92 8.90
N VAL A 283 -2.68 16.20 8.05
CA VAL A 283 -1.22 16.24 8.06
C VAL A 283 -0.84 17.43 7.18
N ASP A 284 -0.43 18.51 7.83
CA ASP A 284 -0.19 19.82 7.20
C ASP A 284 0.78 19.71 6.01
N ASP A 285 0.36 20.21 4.85
CA ASP A 285 1.01 20.01 3.53
C ASP A 285 2.15 21.01 3.26
N GLY A 286 2.82 21.48 4.32
CA GLY A 286 3.99 22.36 4.21
C GLY A 286 3.76 23.74 3.60
N GLY A 287 2.51 24.14 3.34
CA GLY A 287 2.14 25.48 2.90
C GLY A 287 1.88 26.39 4.11
N GLY A 288 2.87 27.20 4.48
CA GLY A 288 2.84 27.99 5.71
C GLY A 288 1.59 28.87 5.90
N GLY A 289 1.07 28.88 7.14
CA GLY A 289 0.19 29.94 7.61
C GLY A 289 -0.95 29.49 8.52
N GLY A 290 -0.63 29.16 9.78
CA GLY A 290 -1.48 29.47 10.95
C GLY A 290 -2.83 28.75 11.09
N GLY A 291 -2.91 27.85 12.08
CA GLY A 291 -4.17 27.49 12.74
C GLY A 291 -4.60 26.04 12.58
N GLY A 292 -3.79 25.10 13.11
CA GLY A 292 -4.18 23.70 13.27
C GLY A 292 -5.30 23.53 14.30
N GLY A 293 -6.54 23.80 13.88
CA GLY A 293 -7.74 23.44 14.62
C GLY A 293 -8.12 22.00 14.32
N GLY A 294 -7.71 21.05 15.18
CA GLY A 294 -8.26 19.70 15.15
C GLY A 294 -9.77 19.76 15.31
N ARG A 295 -10.53 19.37 14.28
CA ARG A 295 -11.99 19.26 14.36
C ARG A 295 -12.36 17.89 14.87
N ARG A 296 -12.92 17.87 16.08
CA ARG A 296 -13.60 16.71 16.68
C ARG A 296 -15.00 16.66 16.06
N TRP A 297 -15.32 15.58 15.36
CA TRP A 297 -16.67 15.30 14.85
C TRP A 297 -17.34 14.28 15.75
#